data_AF-A0A949FMM4-F1
#
_entry.id   AF-A0A949FMM4-F1
#
_cell.length_a   1.000
_cell.length_b   1.000
_cell.length_c   1.000
_cell.angle_alpha   90.00
_cell.angle_beta   90.00
_cell.angle_gamma   90.00
#
_symmetry.space_group_name_H-M   'P 1'
#
loop_
_entity.id
_entity.type
_entity.pdbx_description
1 polymer ?
#
loop_
_entity_poly.entity_id
_entity_poly.type
_entity_poly.pdbx_seq_one_letter_code
_entity_poly.pdbx_strand_id
1 'polypeptide(L)'
;MSHPRAAIRQALVDRLKTKVDDNFLTDAGDKIYGSRSKPLFDQFLPAILIYTRNENIIEERFATDGYGAIKRELEVAIEAVVLGNEQVDDSLDKISKQIEDALDGFEMPTRKAD
;
A
#
# COMPACT_ATOMS: atom_id res chain seq x y z
N MET A 1 1.13 -19.81 8.17
CA MET A 1 0.29 -18.60 8.20
C MET A 1 1.13 -17.43 7.68
N SER A 2 0.62 -16.66 6.71
CA SER A 2 1.29 -15.42 6.28
C SER A 2 1.23 -14.40 7.42
N HIS A 3 2.32 -13.68 7.65
CA HIS A 3 2.35 -12.62 8.66
C HIS A 3 1.33 -11.52 8.30
N PRO A 4 0.51 -11.00 9.23
CA PRO A 4 -0.53 -10.00 8.91
C PRO A 4 -0.02 -8.79 8.13
N ARG A 5 1.16 -8.26 8.49
CA ARG A 5 1.83 -7.19 7.73
C ARG A 5 2.10 -7.55 6.27
N ALA A 6 2.51 -8.78 6.01
CA ALA A 6 2.80 -9.25 4.66
C ALA A 6 1.49 -9.41 3.87
N ALA A 7 0.43 -9.92 4.49
CA ALA A 7 -0.89 -10.03 3.89
C ALA A 7 -1.47 -8.65 3.52
N ILE A 8 -1.41 -7.67 4.44
CA ILE A 8 -1.88 -6.31 4.21
C ILE A 8 -1.11 -5.65 3.05
N ARG A 9 0.23 -5.72 3.10
CA ARG A 9 1.08 -5.15 2.05
C ARG A 9 0.82 -5.80 0.69
N GLN A 10 0.69 -7.12 0.64
CA GLN A 10 0.45 -7.83 -0.60
C GLN A 10 -0.92 -7.47 -1.19
N ALA A 11 -1.96 -7.38 -0.38
CA ALA A 11 -3.29 -7.01 -0.85
C ALA A 11 -3.33 -5.59 -1.46
N LEU A 12 -2.57 -4.63 -0.90
CA LEU A 12 -2.44 -3.29 -1.49
C LEU A 12 -1.66 -3.31 -2.81
N VAL A 13 -0.57 -4.10 -2.89
CA VAL A 13 0.17 -4.29 -4.14
C VAL A 13 -0.73 -4.89 -5.22
N ASP A 14 -1.47 -5.94 -4.87
CA ASP A 14 -2.36 -6.65 -5.80
C ASP A 14 -3.48 -5.72 -6.26
N ARG A 15 -4.10 -4.95 -5.35
CA ARG A 15 -5.13 -3.97 -5.68
C ARG A 15 -4.64 -2.94 -6.70
N LEU A 16 -3.47 -2.34 -6.48
CA LEU A 16 -2.95 -1.31 -7.38
C LEU A 16 -2.47 -1.90 -8.72
N LYS A 17 -2.16 -3.20 -8.77
CA LYS A 17 -1.82 -3.93 -10.02
C LYS A 17 -3.04 -4.39 -10.81
N THR A 18 -4.24 -4.34 -10.23
CA THR A 18 -5.47 -4.71 -10.92
C THR A 18 -5.67 -3.84 -12.15
N LYS A 19 -6.23 -4.44 -13.20
CA LYS A 19 -6.63 -3.74 -14.42
C LYS A 19 -8.15 -3.64 -14.50
N VAL A 20 -8.62 -2.52 -15.04
CA VAL A 20 -10.02 -2.32 -15.42
C VAL A 20 -10.02 -2.05 -16.93
N ASP A 21 -10.73 -2.88 -17.69
CA ASP A 21 -10.76 -2.80 -19.16
C ASP A 21 -9.36 -2.75 -19.80
N ASP A 22 -8.48 -3.65 -19.35
CA ASP A 22 -7.06 -3.77 -19.72
C ASP A 22 -6.14 -2.58 -19.36
N ASN A 23 -6.68 -1.53 -18.75
CA ASN A 23 -5.94 -0.38 -18.28
C ASN A 23 -5.55 -0.53 -16.81
N PHE A 24 -4.32 -0.14 -16.48
CA PHE A 24 -3.88 -0.05 -15.08
C PHE A 24 -4.55 1.13 -14.38
N LEU A 25 -4.76 1.00 -13.07
CA LEU A 25 -5.38 2.04 -12.26
C LEU A 25 -4.47 3.27 -12.05
N THR A 26 -3.15 3.09 -12.19
CA THR A 26 -2.16 4.15 -12.00
C THR A 26 -1.16 4.20 -13.15
N ASP A 27 -0.54 5.36 -13.35
CA ASP A 27 0.50 5.57 -14.37
C ASP A 27 1.76 4.71 -14.11
N ALA A 28 1.95 4.19 -12.90
CA ALA A 28 3.02 3.24 -12.56
C ALA A 28 2.85 1.87 -13.23
N GLY A 29 1.66 1.54 -13.73
CA GLY A 29 1.40 0.27 -14.40
C GLY A 29 1.66 -0.92 -13.48
N ASP A 30 2.53 -1.85 -13.91
CA ASP A 30 2.91 -3.02 -13.13
C ASP A 30 4.09 -2.77 -12.15
N LYS A 31 4.67 -1.57 -12.17
CA LYS A 31 5.86 -1.16 -11.40
C LYS A 31 5.51 -0.77 -9.96
N ILE A 32 4.79 -1.67 -9.31
CA ILE A 32 4.33 -1.56 -7.92
C ILE A 32 5.05 -2.63 -7.10
N TYR A 33 5.73 -2.20 -6.03
CA TYR A 33 6.65 -3.05 -5.27
C TYR A 33 6.35 -3.01 -3.77
N GLY A 34 6.18 -4.20 -3.16
CA GLY A 34 5.97 -4.35 -1.72
C GLY A 34 7.26 -4.24 -0.88
N SER A 35 8.14 -3.30 -1.19
CA SER A 35 9.40 -3.08 -0.47
C SER A 35 9.91 -1.65 -0.66
N ARG A 36 10.41 -1.05 0.43
CA ARG A 36 11.11 0.25 0.39
C ARG A 36 12.51 0.16 -0.22
N SER A 37 13.12 -1.02 -0.17
CA SER A 37 14.53 -1.22 -0.55
C SER A 37 14.73 -1.64 -2.00
N LYS A 38 13.69 -1.52 -2.85
CA LYS A 38 13.80 -1.84 -4.27
C LYS A 38 14.69 -0.78 -4.95
N PRO A 39 15.81 -1.16 -5.59
CA PRO A 39 16.55 -0.21 -6.41
C PRO A 39 15.69 0.25 -7.57
N LEU A 40 15.56 1.57 -7.72
CA LEU A 40 14.82 2.22 -8.80
C LEU A 40 15.83 2.86 -9.76
N PHE A 41 15.73 2.47 -11.03
CA PHE A 41 16.44 3.09 -12.14
C PHE A 41 15.40 3.82 -13.00
N ASP A 42 15.82 4.78 -13.81
CA ASP A 42 14.91 5.63 -14.61
C ASP A 42 13.92 4.81 -15.45
N GLN A 43 14.36 3.68 -16.02
CA GLN A 43 13.52 2.76 -16.79
C GLN A 43 12.36 2.14 -16.00
N PHE A 44 12.44 2.13 -14.67
CA PHE A 44 11.42 1.62 -13.77
C PHE A 44 10.50 2.71 -13.22
N LEU A 45 10.67 3.97 -13.64
CA LEU A 45 9.78 5.06 -13.24
C LEU A 45 8.67 5.30 -14.29
N PRO A 46 7.48 5.81 -13.90
CA PRO A 46 7.05 6.00 -12.51
C PRO A 46 6.83 4.66 -11.79
N ALA A 47 7.06 4.62 -10.48
CA ALA A 47 6.92 3.43 -9.63
C ALA A 47 6.15 3.75 -8.35
N ILE A 48 5.54 2.73 -7.76
CA ILE A 48 4.92 2.84 -6.42
C ILE A 48 5.59 1.83 -5.48
N LEU A 49 6.04 2.30 -4.33
CA LEU A 49 6.60 1.47 -3.26
C LEU A 49 5.58 1.38 -2.12
N ILE A 50 5.29 0.17 -1.66
CA ILE A 50 4.38 -0.09 -0.54
C ILE A 50 5.15 -0.78 0.57
N TYR A 51 5.18 -0.18 1.75
CA TYR A 51 5.89 -0.72 2.89
C TYR A 51 5.28 -0.30 4.22
N THR A 52 5.57 -1.06 5.27
CA THR A 52 5.11 -0.77 6.63
C THR A 52 6.13 0.09 7.35
N ARG A 53 5.71 1.14 8.06
CA ARG A 53 6.59 2.03 8.83
C ARG A 53 6.64 1.66 10.29
N ASN A 54 5.51 1.73 10.97
CA ASN A 54 5.40 1.46 12.40
C ASN A 54 4.25 0.51 12.70
N GLU A 55 4.35 -0.22 13.80
CA GLU A 55 3.32 -1.11 14.30
C GLU A 55 3.20 -0.93 15.81
N ASN A 56 2.03 -0.50 16.26
CA ASN A 56 1.74 -0.24 17.67
C ASN A 56 0.69 -1.23 18.17
N ILE A 57 0.82 -1.66 19.42
CA ILE A 57 -0.25 -2.41 20.10
C ILE A 57 -1.16 -1.39 20.77
N ILE A 58 -2.44 -1.37 20.40
CA ILE A 58 -3.44 -0.49 21.01
C ILE A 58 -4.10 -1.18 22.20
N GLU A 59 -4.38 -2.48 22.07
CA GLU A 59 -5.01 -3.27 23.14
C GLU A 59 -4.23 -4.56 23.36
N GLU A 60 -3.76 -4.73 24.59
CA GLU A 60 -3.10 -5.95 25.05
C GLU A 60 -4.10 -6.90 25.71
N ARG A 61 -3.91 -8.20 25.43
CA ARG A 61 -4.69 -9.31 26.00
C ARG A 61 -4.85 -9.27 27.51
N PHE A 62 -3.80 -8.84 28.21
CA PHE A 62 -3.73 -8.87 29.67
C PHE A 62 -4.31 -7.61 30.33
N ALA A 63 -4.63 -6.57 29.54
CA ALA A 63 -5.28 -5.36 30.07
C ALA A 63 -6.78 -5.58 30.36
N THR A 64 -7.33 -6.72 29.96
CA THR A 64 -8.74 -7.09 30.18
C THR A 64 -8.83 -8.27 31.15
N ASP A 65 -9.12 -9.49 30.66
CA ASP A 65 -9.31 -10.72 31.45
C ASP A 65 -8.32 -11.85 31.05
N GLY A 66 -7.35 -11.55 30.17
CA GLY A 66 -6.40 -12.52 29.61
C GLY A 66 -6.92 -13.29 28.39
N TYR A 67 -8.19 -13.12 28.01
CA TYR A 67 -8.83 -13.81 26.88
C TYR A 67 -9.19 -12.88 25.70
N GLY A 68 -8.92 -11.58 25.82
CA GLY A 68 -9.22 -10.58 24.79
C GLY A 68 -8.50 -10.74 23.44
N ALA A 69 -8.98 -10.05 22.41
CA ALA A 69 -8.25 -9.91 21.15
C ALA A 69 -7.05 -8.95 21.33
N ILE A 70 -5.95 -9.21 20.63
CA ILE A 70 -4.86 -8.22 20.53
C ILE A 70 -5.21 -7.29 19.38
N LYS A 71 -5.32 -6.00 19.65
CA LYS A 71 -5.52 -4.98 18.63
C LYS A 71 -4.22 -4.27 18.33
N ARG A 72 -3.86 -4.20 17.05
CA ARG A 72 -2.66 -3.52 16.58
C ARG A 72 -3.03 -2.52 15.50
N GLU A 73 -2.30 -1.43 15.48
CA GLU A 73 -2.32 -0.45 14.41
C GLU A 73 -1.03 -0.56 13.62
N LEU A 74 -1.15 -0.57 12.29
CA LEU A 74 -0.04 -0.69 11.36
C LEU A 74 -0.06 0.50 10.42
N GLU A 75 1.00 1.29 10.43
CA GLU A 75 1.18 2.37 9.46
C GLU A 75 1.77 1.79 8.17
N VAL A 76 1.08 1.99 7.06
CA VAL A 76 1.52 1.60 5.71
C VAL A 76 1.76 2.86 4.89
N ALA A 77 2.95 2.96 4.31
CA ALA A 77 3.29 3.99 3.34
C ALA A 77 3.06 3.45 1.92
N ILE A 78 2.43 4.27 1.08
CA ILE A 78 2.31 4.08 -0.36
C ILE A 78 3.02 5.30 -0.97
N GLU A 79 4.20 5.07 -1.53
CA GLU A 79 5.11 6.12 -1.97
C GLU A 79 5.24 6.08 -3.49
N ALA A 80 4.85 7.17 -4.15
CA ALA A 80 5.03 7.34 -5.58
C ALA A 80 6.41 7.92 -5.88
N VAL A 81 7.07 7.38 -6.90
CA VAL A 81 8.38 7.83 -7.37
C VAL A 81 8.27 8.11 -8.87
N VAL A 82 8.59 9.33 -9.27
CA VAL A 82 8.56 9.78 -10.67
C VAL A 82 9.93 10.29 -11.08
N LEU A 83 10.20 10.34 -12.38
CA LEU A 83 11.43 10.93 -12.89
C LEU A 83 11.40 12.45 -12.71
N GLY A 84 12.47 13.04 -12.18
CA GLY A 84 12.55 14.48 -11.96
C GLY A 84 12.55 15.27 -13.27
N ASN A 85 11.65 16.23 -13.39
CA ASN A 85 11.56 17.21 -14.48
C ASN A 85 10.86 18.49 -13.98
N GLU A 86 10.60 19.46 -14.85
CA GLU A 86 9.94 20.73 -14.47
C GLU A 86 8.49 20.57 -13.99
N GLN A 87 7.84 19.44 -14.31
CA GLN A 87 6.46 19.08 -13.99
C GLN A 87 6.39 17.94 -12.95
N VAL A 88 7.45 17.78 -12.15
CA VAL A 88 7.57 16.68 -11.18
C VAL A 88 6.43 16.70 -10.17
N ASP A 89 6.06 17.89 -9.67
CA ASP A 89 5.01 18.06 -8.68
C ASP A 89 3.64 17.70 -9.26
N ASP A 90 3.32 18.18 -10.47
CA ASP A 90 2.07 17.82 -11.17
C ASP A 90 1.98 16.30 -11.42
N SER A 91 3.11 15.66 -11.72
CA SER A 91 3.19 14.21 -11.93
C SER A 91 2.96 13.44 -10.63
N LEU A 92 3.52 13.93 -9.52
CA LEU A 92 3.33 13.37 -8.18
C LEU A 92 1.88 13.53 -7.69
N ASP A 93 1.27 14.68 -7.91
CA ASP A 93 -0.13 14.94 -7.55
C ASP A 93 -1.07 14.06 -8.36
N LYS A 94 -0.82 13.92 -9.66
CA LYS A 94 -1.61 13.06 -10.55
C LYS A 94 -1.59 11.60 -10.09
N ILE A 95 -0.40 11.03 -9.83
CA ILE A 95 -0.31 9.63 -9.42
C ILE A 95 -0.84 9.43 -8.00
N SER A 96 -0.70 10.41 -7.11
CA SER A 96 -1.28 10.37 -5.77
C SER A 96 -2.80 10.28 -5.83
N LYS A 97 -3.44 11.10 -6.67
CA LYS A 97 -4.88 11.02 -6.93
C LYS A 97 -5.29 9.65 -7.49
N GLN A 98 -4.55 9.10 -8.44
CA GLN A 98 -4.84 7.77 -8.99
C GLN A 98 -4.76 6.67 -7.93
N ILE A 99 -3.84 6.78 -6.97
CA ILE A 99 -3.74 5.85 -5.84
C ILE A 99 -4.98 5.97 -4.94
N GLU A 100 -5.41 7.20 -4.63
CA GLU A 100 -6.63 7.45 -3.84
C GLU A 100 -7.86 6.87 -4.53
N ASP A 101 -8.06 7.18 -5.82
CA ASP A 101 -9.17 6.65 -6.62
C ASP A 101 -9.13 5.12 -6.72
N ALA A 102 -7.93 4.51 -6.80
CA ALA A 102 -7.78 3.06 -6.83
C ALA A 102 -8.11 2.41 -5.48
N LEU A 103 -7.93 3.12 -4.37
CA LEU A 103 -8.24 2.61 -3.02
C LEU A 103 -9.64 2.97 -2.57
N ASP A 104 -10.34 3.87 -3.27
CA ASP A 104 -11.72 4.20 -2.95
C ASP A 104 -12.62 2.96 -3.03
N GLY A 105 -13.42 2.75 -1.97
CA GLY A 105 -14.25 1.57 -1.80
C GLY A 105 -13.51 0.23 -1.72
N PHE A 106 -12.17 0.20 -1.67
CA PHE A 106 -11.42 -1.06 -1.60
C PHE A 106 -11.59 -1.72 -0.23
N GLU A 107 -12.15 -2.93 -0.23
CA GLU A 107 -12.20 -3.77 0.95
C GLU A 107 -11.10 -4.83 0.93
N MET A 108 -10.38 -4.93 2.05
CA MET A 108 -9.30 -5.90 2.18
C MET A 108 -9.87 -7.33 2.11
N PRO A 109 -9.34 -8.22 1.24
CA PRO A 109 -9.91 -9.57 1.06
C PRO A 109 -9.93 -10.42 2.33
N THR A 110 -9.02 -10.13 3.26
CA THR A 110 -8.90 -10.83 4.54
C THR A 110 -9.56 -10.09 5.70
N ARG A 111 -10.37 -9.05 5.43
CA ARG A 111 -11.15 -8.37 6.47
C ARG A 111 -12.14 -9.39 7.04
N LYS A 112 -11.95 -9.73 8.33
CA LYS A 112 -13.03 -10.37 9.08
C LYS A 112 -14.00 -9.26 9.46
N ALA A 113 -15.28 -9.44 9.12
CA ALA A 113 -16.32 -8.56 9.63
C ALA A 113 -16.31 -8.64 11.16
N ASP A 114 -16.47 -7.48 11.81
CA ASP A 114 -16.57 -7.37 13.26
C ASP A 114 -17.91 -7.94 13.75
#